data_AF-A0A4Q3SZW2-F1
#
_entry.id   AF-A0A4Q3SZW2-F1
#
_cell.length_a   1.000
_cell.length_b   1.000
_cell.length_c   1.000
_cell.angle_alpha   90.00
_cell.angle_beta   90.00
_cell.angle_gamma   90.00
#
_symmetry.space_group_name_H-M   'P 1'
#
loop_
_entity.id
_entity.type
_entity.pdbx_description
1 polymer ?
#
loop_
_entity_poly.entity_id
_entity_poly.type
_entity_poly.pdbx_seq_one_letter_code
_entity_poly.pdbx_strand_id
1 'polypeptide(L)'
;VNISSPAGIHPQKPYRGGRGGTVYGMCKAALERFSTGLASEVYDDGIAVNVVSPGLVDTPGVAVHGLINEATKDRVQPIEFISEAVYQLASGDPKTLTGRVDYAEPLLKELGIKPAELV
;
A
#
# COMPACT_ATOMS: atom_id res chain seq x y z
N VAL A 1 1.12 -0.53 -11.00
CA VAL A 1 1.21 -0.41 -9.52
C VAL A 1 0.00 -1.10 -8.89
N ASN A 2 0.22 -2.04 -7.98
CA ASN A 2 -0.83 -2.74 -7.24
C ASN A 2 -1.10 -2.08 -5.88
N ILE A 3 -2.31 -2.28 -5.33
CA ILE A 3 -2.72 -1.70 -4.04
C ILE A 3 -2.90 -2.81 -2.99
N SER A 4 -1.99 -2.89 -2.01
CA SER A 4 -2.02 -3.88 -0.92
C SER A 4 -2.75 -3.34 0.32
N SER A 5 -2.38 -3.83 1.51
CA SER A 5 -2.88 -3.49 2.83
C SER A 5 -1.89 -4.02 3.87
N PRO A 6 -1.73 -3.38 5.05
CA PRO A 6 -0.90 -3.93 6.11
C PRO A 6 -1.45 -5.25 6.67
N ALA A 7 -2.68 -5.64 6.31
CA ALA A 7 -3.22 -6.95 6.63
C ALA A 7 -2.48 -8.12 5.97
N GLY A 8 -1.67 -7.87 4.92
CA GLY A 8 -0.76 -8.86 4.34
C GLY A 8 0.39 -9.24 5.26
N ILE A 9 0.71 -8.40 6.26
CA ILE A 9 1.76 -8.68 7.25
C ILE A 9 1.29 -9.80 8.18
N HIS A 10 2.15 -10.79 8.39
CA HIS A 10 1.85 -11.90 9.29
C HIS A 10 1.63 -11.41 10.73
N PRO A 11 0.56 -11.88 11.42
CA PRO A 11 0.29 -11.48 12.79
C PRO A 11 1.38 -11.99 13.74
N GLN A 12 1.76 -11.16 14.71
CA GLN A 12 2.79 -11.47 15.71
C GLN A 12 2.18 -11.70 17.10
N LYS A 13 2.89 -12.46 17.94
CA LYS A 13 2.49 -12.71 19.34
C LYS A 13 2.81 -11.49 20.23
N PRO A 14 2.00 -11.18 21.26
CA PRO A 14 0.69 -11.79 21.54
C PRO A 14 -0.36 -11.37 20.52
N TYR A 15 -1.16 -12.33 20.04
CA TYR A 15 -2.15 -12.04 19.01
C TYR A 15 -3.25 -11.12 19.54
N ARG A 16 -3.55 -10.05 18.81
CA ARG A 16 -4.74 -9.24 19.05
C ARG A 16 -5.95 -10.03 18.56
N GLY A 17 -6.94 -10.25 19.44
CA GLY A 17 -8.16 -10.98 19.09
C GLY A 17 -8.91 -10.34 17.92
N GLY A 18 -9.63 -11.15 17.15
CA GLY A 18 -10.39 -10.71 15.98
C GLY A 18 -10.69 -11.89 15.04
N ARG A 19 -11.77 -11.79 14.26
CA ARG A 19 -12.17 -12.79 13.26
C ARG A 19 -12.38 -12.12 11.90
N GLY A 20 -12.17 -12.86 10.82
CA GLY A 20 -12.49 -12.43 9.44
C GLY A 20 -11.33 -11.82 8.65
N GLY A 21 -10.19 -11.48 9.29
CA GLY A 21 -9.03 -10.90 8.59
C GLY A 21 -8.20 -11.88 7.77
N THR A 22 -8.32 -13.19 8.00
CA THR A 22 -7.41 -14.21 7.43
C THR A 22 -7.43 -14.26 5.90
N VAL A 23 -8.62 -14.35 5.28
CA VAL A 23 -8.72 -14.43 3.82
C VAL A 23 -8.27 -13.13 3.18
N TYR A 24 -8.66 -11.99 3.76
CA TYR A 24 -8.24 -10.68 3.29
C TYR A 24 -6.72 -10.52 3.36
N GLY A 25 -6.10 -10.87 4.49
CA GLY A 25 -4.65 -10.83 4.67
C GLY A 25 -3.91 -11.77 3.71
N MET A 26 -4.41 -13.00 3.53
CA MET A 26 -3.88 -13.95 2.55
C MET A 26 -3.86 -13.35 1.14
N CYS A 27 -4.97 -12.77 0.68
CA CYS A 27 -5.05 -12.15 -0.65
C CYS A 27 -4.06 -10.99 -0.79
N LYS A 28 -3.86 -10.19 0.27
CA LYS A 28 -2.95 -9.05 0.25
C LYS A 28 -1.48 -9.49 0.27
N ALA A 29 -1.12 -10.49 1.07
CA ALA A 29 0.20 -11.12 1.04
C ALA A 29 0.50 -11.77 -0.33
N ALA A 30 -0.48 -12.46 -0.91
CA ALA A 30 -0.35 -13.05 -2.25
C ALA A 30 -0.12 -11.98 -3.32
N LEU A 31 -0.81 -10.83 -3.23
CA LEU A 31 -0.61 -9.70 -4.14
C LEU A 31 0.80 -9.11 -4.04
N GLU A 32 1.36 -9.02 -2.83
CA GLU A 32 2.74 -8.55 -2.63
C GLU A 32 3.77 -9.51 -3.23
N ARG A 33 3.59 -10.81 -3.01
CA ARG A 33 4.45 -11.83 -3.61
C ARG A 33 4.31 -11.87 -5.14
N PHE A 34 3.10 -11.69 -5.66
CA PHE A 34 2.83 -11.61 -7.09
C PHE A 34 3.56 -10.41 -7.71
N SER A 35 3.43 -9.22 -7.11
CA SER A 35 4.09 -8.00 -7.61
C SER A 35 5.60 -8.13 -7.73
N THR A 36 6.25 -8.63 -6.68
CA THR A 36 7.71 -8.81 -6.66
C THR A 36 8.18 -9.93 -7.59
N GLY A 37 7.39 -11.00 -7.75
CA GLY A 37 7.67 -12.05 -8.73
C GLY A 37 7.56 -11.54 -10.16
N LEU A 38 6.45 -10.91 -10.50
CA LEU A 38 6.22 -10.39 -11.84
C LEU A 38 7.25 -9.32 -12.21
N ALA A 39 7.63 -8.44 -11.28
CA ALA A 39 8.70 -7.47 -11.49
C ALA A 39 10.02 -8.12 -11.97
N SER A 40 10.37 -9.29 -11.42
CA SER A 40 11.55 -10.04 -11.85
C SER A 40 11.38 -10.67 -13.24
N GLU A 41 10.16 -11.09 -13.60
CA GLU A 41 9.89 -11.74 -14.88
C GLU A 41 9.90 -10.74 -16.04
N VAL A 42 9.45 -9.50 -15.82
CA VAL A 42 9.32 -8.46 -16.85
C VAL A 42 10.38 -7.35 -16.76
N TYR A 43 11.43 -7.56 -15.96
CA TYR A 43 12.49 -6.55 -15.75
C TYR A 43 13.18 -6.16 -17.06
N ASP A 44 13.58 -7.15 -17.87
CA ASP A 44 14.28 -6.93 -19.14
C ASP A 44 13.39 -6.29 -20.21
N ASP A 45 12.06 -6.37 -20.05
CA ASP A 45 11.08 -5.68 -20.89
C ASP A 45 10.93 -4.19 -20.53
N GLY A 46 11.62 -3.72 -19.49
CA GLY A 46 11.54 -2.33 -19.02
C GLY A 46 10.20 -2.00 -18.35
N ILE A 47 9.53 -2.99 -17.74
CA ILE A 47 8.24 -2.81 -17.06
C ILE A 47 8.44 -2.79 -15.55
N ALA A 48 7.98 -1.72 -14.90
CA ALA A 48 7.95 -1.63 -13.44
C ALA A 48 6.71 -2.30 -12.85
N VAL A 49 6.91 -3.20 -11.89
CA VAL A 49 5.81 -3.77 -11.09
C VAL A 49 6.08 -3.53 -9.61
N ASN A 50 5.27 -2.67 -9.01
CA ASN A 50 5.35 -2.29 -7.60
C ASN A 50 4.01 -2.53 -6.92
N VAL A 51 4.03 -2.63 -5.59
CA VAL A 51 2.83 -2.64 -4.76
C VAL A 51 2.97 -1.65 -3.62
N VAL A 52 1.89 -0.93 -3.34
CA VAL A 52 1.84 0.02 -2.23
C VAL A 52 0.59 -0.21 -1.38
N SER A 53 0.77 -0.22 -0.07
CA SER A 53 -0.32 -0.22 0.89
C SER A 53 -0.73 1.23 1.19
N PRO A 54 -2.02 1.57 1.06
CA PRO A 54 -2.54 2.79 1.64
C PRO A 54 -2.55 2.63 3.17
N GLY A 55 -2.39 3.74 3.90
CA GLY A 55 -2.87 3.82 5.28
C GLY A 55 -4.39 3.73 5.35
N LEU A 56 -4.98 4.08 6.51
CA LEU A 56 -6.44 4.19 6.60
C LEU A 56 -6.87 5.46 5.88
N VAL A 57 -7.24 5.39 4.61
CA VAL A 57 -7.63 6.60 3.85
C VAL A 57 -9.12 6.89 4.05
N ASP A 58 -9.45 8.14 4.38
CA ASP A 58 -10.84 8.56 4.53
C ASP A 58 -11.53 8.60 3.16
N THR A 59 -12.25 7.52 2.87
CA THR A 59 -13.04 7.35 1.65
C THR A 59 -14.46 6.93 2.03
N PRO A 60 -15.47 7.19 1.18
CA PRO A 60 -16.85 6.79 1.48
C PRO A 60 -16.99 5.30 1.84
N GLY A 61 -16.21 4.42 1.21
CA GLY A 61 -16.21 2.97 1.52
C GLY A 61 -15.68 2.64 2.92
N VAL A 62 -14.67 3.37 3.39
CA VAL A 62 -14.13 3.23 4.76
C VAL A 62 -15.14 3.70 5.80
N ALA A 63 -15.90 4.76 5.50
CA ALA A 63 -16.99 5.24 6.34
C ALA A 63 -18.15 4.22 6.43
N VAL A 64 -18.56 3.63 5.29
CA VAL A 64 -19.61 2.60 5.24
C VAL A 64 -19.25 1.36 6.08
N HIS A 65 -17.97 1.00 6.13
CA HIS A 65 -17.48 -0.13 6.93
C HIS A 65 -17.13 0.22 8.38
N GLY A 66 -17.33 1.47 8.82
CA GLY A 66 -17.09 1.90 10.21
C GLY A 66 -15.63 1.74 10.65
N LEU A 67 -14.69 1.77 9.71
CA LEU A 67 -13.28 1.49 9.97
C LEU A 67 -12.56 2.69 10.61
N ILE A 68 -13.14 3.89 10.53
CA ILE A 68 -12.72 5.09 11.27
C ILE A 68 -13.60 5.19 12.52
N ASN A 69 -12.99 4.97 13.68
CA ASN A 69 -13.59 5.12 14.99
C ASN A 69 -12.57 5.74 15.95
N GLU A 70 -12.96 5.98 17.20
CA GLU A 70 -12.08 6.59 18.20
C GLU A 70 -10.73 5.88 18.38
N ALA A 71 -10.66 4.56 18.13
CA ALA A 71 -9.43 3.79 18.25
C ALA A 71 -8.57 3.79 16.97
N THR A 72 -9.09 4.24 15.83
CA THR A 72 -8.41 4.19 14.53
C THR A 72 -8.26 5.54 13.85
N LYS A 73 -8.89 6.61 14.37
CA LYS A 73 -8.84 7.96 13.80
C LYS A 73 -7.42 8.50 13.62
N ASP A 74 -6.51 8.19 14.54
CA ASP A 74 -5.10 8.65 14.46
C ASP A 74 -4.30 7.94 13.36
N ARG A 75 -4.87 6.89 12.76
CA ARG A 75 -4.28 6.15 11.65
C ARG A 75 -4.75 6.66 10.29
N VAL A 76 -5.68 7.63 10.29
CA VAL A 76 -6.25 8.18 9.07
C VAL A 76 -5.17 8.95 8.31
N GLN A 77 -5.00 8.60 7.04
CA GLN A 77 -4.10 9.31 6.14
C GLN A 77 -4.90 10.08 5.10
N PRO A 78 -4.50 11.34 4.79
CA PRO A 78 -5.06 12.08 3.66
C PRO A 78 -4.86 11.31 2.34
N ILE A 79 -5.81 11.45 1.42
CA ILE A 79 -5.83 10.73 0.15
C ILE A 79 -4.64 11.10 -0.75
N GLU A 80 -4.11 12.30 -0.58
CA GLU A 80 -2.95 12.85 -1.29
C GLU A 80 -1.73 11.93 -1.14
N PHE A 81 -1.57 11.28 0.01
CA PHE A 81 -0.45 10.38 0.25
C PHE A 81 -0.46 9.17 -0.67
N ILE A 82 -1.61 8.51 -0.83
CA ILE A 82 -1.67 7.33 -1.70
C ILE A 82 -1.63 7.73 -3.17
N SER A 83 -2.24 8.85 -3.56
CA SER A 83 -2.19 9.33 -4.95
C SER A 83 -0.77 9.69 -5.36
N GLU A 84 -0.04 10.44 -4.52
CA GLU A 84 1.35 10.80 -4.79
C GLU A 84 2.24 9.56 -4.82
N ALA A 85 2.09 8.64 -3.85
CA ALA A 85 2.86 7.38 -3.83
C ALA A 85 2.65 6.55 -5.10
N VAL A 86 1.40 6.42 -5.57
CA VAL A 86 1.08 5.72 -6.82
C VAL A 86 1.69 6.44 -8.02
N TYR A 87 1.61 7.77 -8.07
CA TYR A 87 2.20 8.57 -9.15
C TYR A 87 3.72 8.35 -9.23
N GLN A 88 4.44 8.42 -8.11
CA GLN A 88 5.89 8.21 -8.07
C GLN A 88 6.27 6.78 -8.51
N LEU A 89 5.56 5.76 -8.02
CA LEU A 89 5.80 4.37 -8.40
C LEU A 89 5.44 4.05 -9.86
N ALA A 90 4.53 4.82 -10.47
CA ALA A 90 4.10 4.63 -11.86
C ALA A 90 4.95 5.42 -12.86
N SER A 91 5.52 6.55 -12.44
CA SER A 91 6.33 7.45 -13.29
C SER A 91 7.83 7.30 -13.13
N GLY A 92 8.29 6.61 -12.08
CA GLY A 92 9.71 6.34 -11.83
C GLY A 92 10.36 5.44 -12.89
N ASP A 93 11.69 5.48 -12.95
CA ASP A 93 12.48 4.69 -13.90
C ASP A 93 12.32 3.18 -13.60
N PRO A 94 11.80 2.37 -14.54
CA PRO A 94 11.59 0.94 -14.32
C PRO A 94 12.87 0.15 -14.04
N LYS A 95 14.05 0.67 -14.38
CA LYS A 95 15.32 0.01 -14.08
C LYS A 95 15.72 0.11 -12.61
N THR A 96 15.20 1.10 -11.89
CA THR A 96 15.57 1.40 -10.50
C THR A 96 14.39 1.30 -9.53
N LEU A 97 13.18 1.57 -10.00
CA LEU A 97 11.96 1.62 -9.18
C LEU A 97 10.98 0.51 -9.58
N THR A 98 11.34 -0.74 -9.32
CA THR A 98 10.52 -1.94 -9.58
C THR A 98 10.70 -2.98 -8.48
N GLY A 99 9.76 -3.91 -8.33
CA GLY A 99 9.83 -4.98 -7.34
C GLY A 99 9.69 -4.51 -5.88
N ARG A 100 9.12 -3.32 -5.65
CA ARG A 100 8.97 -2.76 -4.30
C ARG A 100 7.65 -3.16 -3.64
N VAL A 101 7.70 -3.28 -2.31
CA VAL A 101 6.53 -3.43 -1.42
C VAL A 101 6.56 -2.28 -0.42
N ASP A 102 5.67 -1.31 -0.62
CA ASP A 102 5.74 -0.03 0.08
C ASP A 102 4.50 0.33 0.88
N TYR A 103 4.67 1.38 1.70
CA TYR A 103 3.61 2.08 2.39
C TYR A 103 3.68 3.55 2.00
N ALA A 104 2.54 4.18 1.72
CA ALA A 104 2.49 5.50 1.09
C ALA A 104 3.34 6.56 1.82
N GLU A 105 3.11 6.81 3.10
CA GLU A 105 3.87 7.81 3.86
C GLU A 105 5.36 7.48 4.01
N PRO A 106 5.78 6.25 4.41
CA PRO A 106 7.19 5.89 4.43
C PRO A 106 7.91 6.07 3.08
N LEU A 107 7.26 5.69 1.97
CA LEU A 107 7.81 5.88 0.63
C LEU A 107 8.02 7.37 0.32
N LEU A 108 7.00 8.21 0.53
CA LEU A 108 7.12 9.64 0.25
C LEU A 108 8.19 10.31 1.13
N LYS A 109 8.31 9.87 2.39
CA LYS A 109 9.39 10.30 3.28
C LYS A 109 10.77 9.87 2.77
N GLU A 110 10.90 8.63 2.29
CA GLU A 110 12.13 8.12 1.67
C GLU A 110 12.52 8.96 0.44
N LEU A 111 11.55 9.30 -0.40
CA LEU A 111 11.76 10.11 -1.61
C LEU A 111 11.95 11.60 -1.32
N GLY A 112 11.69 12.07 -0.10
CA GLY A 112 11.74 13.49 0.26
C GLY A 112 10.62 14.31 -0.40
N ILE A 113 9.50 13.67 -0.73
CA ILE A 113 8.37 14.27 -1.46
C ILE A 113 7.24 14.59 -0.50
N LYS A 114 6.64 15.77 -0.65
CA LYS A 114 5.38 16.11 0.00
C LYS A 114 4.25 15.90 -1.00
N PRO A 115 3.13 15.26 -0.60
CA PRO A 115 1.96 15.13 -1.46
C PRO A 115 1.46 16.48 -1.98
N ALA A 116 1.14 16.55 -3.27
CA ALA A 116 0.45 17.71 -3.84
C ALA A 116 -1.04 17.71 -3.43
N GLU A 117 -1.65 18.90 -3.37
CA GLU A 117 -3.10 19.02 -3.25
C GLU A 117 -3.79 18.45 -4.49
N LEU A 118 -4.90 17.75 -4.29
CA LEU A 118 -5.74 17.28 -5.38
C LEU A 118 -6.61 18.44 -5.90
N VAL A 119 -6.73 18.53 -7.23
CA VAL A 119 -7.53 19.56 -7.95
C VAL A 119 -8.95 19.06 -8.19
#